data_AF-A0A165YNR4-F1
#
_entry.id   AF-A0A165YNR4-F1
#
_cell.length_a   1.000
_cell.length_b   1.000
_cell.length_c   1.000
_cell.angle_alpha   90.00
_cell.angle_beta   90.00
_cell.angle_gamma   90.00
#
_symmetry.space_group_name_H-M   'P 1'
#
loop_
_entity.id
_entity.type
_entity.pdbx_description
1 polymer ?
#
loop_
_entity_poly.entity_id
_entity_poly.type
_entity_poly.pdbx_seq_one_letter_code
_entity_poly.pdbx_strand_id
1 'polypeptide(L)'
;MQIASTRQSVLLRSCRRVSLVSSEWSPINVFRFNQRLGHGSGTAPIRLHSTSSVSSRTKGLKDKDRQCLDCGRSQSKHQWHRHSEVSGAYRCNTCYVRTLREADKKAHLTCLECGTNVSSVWYTHPSGKSKSCCHACRRRGWLLRSLKDGRTCSDCGRKDASNWYPVHGQDDAFKCNRCYMRDKVERVSREGVSCVECGTNKSSNWTRHPAIAGAYQCSPCYFRSWRAKKRQSTQPPVRDN
;
A
#
# COMPACT_ATOMS: atom_id res chain seq x y z
N MET A 1 -66.96 -43.17 -1.60
CA MET A 1 -66.44 -41.99 -2.33
C MET A 1 -65.10 -41.59 -1.71
N GLN A 2 -64.12 -41.32 -2.56
CA GLN A 2 -62.68 -41.37 -2.28
C GLN A 2 -62.14 -40.14 -1.54
N ILE A 3 -61.04 -40.38 -0.82
CA ILE A 3 -60.21 -39.46 -0.04
C ILE A 3 -59.24 -38.71 -0.97
N ALA A 4 -59.01 -37.41 -0.74
CA ALA A 4 -57.88 -36.69 -1.34
C ALA A 4 -57.12 -35.87 -0.29
N SER A 5 -55.97 -36.41 0.12
CA SER A 5 -54.97 -35.79 0.99
C SER A 5 -53.83 -35.26 0.11
N THR A 6 -53.57 -33.96 0.16
CA THR A 6 -52.50 -33.30 -0.60
C THR A 6 -51.18 -33.38 0.17
N ARG A 7 -50.26 -34.23 -0.28
CA ARG A 7 -48.86 -34.29 0.21
C ARG A 7 -47.99 -33.32 -0.60
N GLN A 8 -47.30 -32.41 0.09
CA GLN A 8 -46.22 -31.61 -0.48
C GLN A 8 -44.90 -32.41 -0.42
N SER A 9 -44.25 -32.54 -1.57
CA SER A 9 -42.98 -33.24 -1.75
C SER A 9 -41.79 -32.34 -1.41
N VAL A 10 -40.96 -32.76 -0.46
CA VAL A 10 -39.66 -32.15 -0.14
C VAL A 10 -38.60 -32.72 -1.09
N LEU A 11 -38.01 -31.86 -1.92
CA LEU A 11 -36.87 -32.21 -2.77
C LEU A 11 -35.56 -32.12 -1.97
N LEU A 12 -35.00 -33.28 -1.60
CA LEU A 12 -33.64 -33.41 -1.09
C LEU A 12 -32.65 -33.32 -2.26
N ARG A 13 -31.82 -32.26 -2.28
CA ARG A 13 -30.67 -32.15 -3.18
C ARG A 13 -29.49 -32.96 -2.63
N SER A 14 -29.18 -34.04 -3.33
CA SER A 14 -28.01 -34.90 -3.12
C SER A 14 -26.70 -34.12 -3.38
N CYS A 15 -25.83 -34.04 -2.37
CA CYS A 15 -24.47 -33.53 -2.51
C CYS A 15 -23.56 -34.63 -3.08
N ARG A 16 -23.18 -34.51 -4.36
CA ARG A 16 -22.11 -35.33 -4.94
C ARG A 16 -20.76 -34.91 -4.36
N ARG A 17 -20.11 -35.87 -3.70
CA ARG A 17 -18.74 -35.83 -3.17
C ARG A 17 -17.77 -35.88 -4.36
N VAL A 18 -17.09 -34.78 -4.65
CA VAL A 18 -15.98 -34.76 -5.62
C VAL A 18 -14.69 -35.09 -4.85
N SER A 19 -14.14 -36.26 -5.11
CA SER A 19 -12.82 -36.68 -4.64
C SER A 19 -11.76 -35.85 -5.37
N LEU A 20 -11.02 -35.02 -4.64
CA LEU A 20 -9.83 -34.34 -5.15
C LEU A 20 -8.63 -35.27 -4.99
N VAL A 21 -8.04 -35.61 -6.13
CA VAL A 21 -6.79 -36.34 -6.29
C VAL A 21 -5.65 -35.50 -5.70
N SER A 22 -4.91 -36.09 -4.76
CA SER A 22 -3.66 -35.57 -4.24
C SER A 22 -2.64 -35.42 -5.37
N SER A 23 -2.26 -34.19 -5.68
CA SER A 23 -1.10 -33.89 -6.51
C SER A 23 0.11 -33.64 -5.61
N GLU A 24 1.08 -34.54 -5.72
CA GLU A 24 2.37 -34.51 -5.05
C GLU A 24 3.16 -33.26 -5.45
N TRP A 25 3.49 -32.43 -4.46
CA TRP A 25 4.43 -31.32 -4.63
C TRP A 25 5.85 -31.87 -4.50
N SER A 26 6.54 -32.03 -5.63
CA SER A 26 7.98 -32.31 -5.65
C SER A 26 8.77 -31.06 -5.18
N PRO A 27 9.80 -31.22 -4.32
CA PRO A 27 10.63 -30.11 -3.88
C PRO A 27 11.58 -29.64 -4.99
N ILE A 28 11.58 -28.32 -5.22
CA ILE A 28 12.49 -27.63 -6.14
C ILE A 28 13.92 -27.72 -5.60
N ASN A 29 14.80 -28.29 -6.43
CA ASN A 29 16.24 -28.34 -6.24
C ASN A 29 16.84 -26.99 -5.83
N VAL A 30 17.56 -27.00 -4.71
CA VAL A 30 18.41 -25.90 -4.24
C VAL A 30 19.61 -25.80 -5.19
N PHE A 31 19.56 -24.85 -6.12
CA PHE A 31 20.71 -24.51 -6.96
C PHE A 31 21.83 -23.93 -6.08
N ARG A 32 22.96 -24.64 -6.03
CA ARG A 32 24.26 -24.12 -5.57
C ARG A 32 24.66 -22.93 -6.46
N PHE A 33 24.86 -21.77 -5.86
CA PHE A 33 25.50 -20.63 -6.53
C PHE A 33 26.91 -20.47 -5.99
N ASN A 34 27.90 -20.68 -6.86
CA ASN A 34 29.32 -20.55 -6.58
C ASN A 34 29.70 -19.07 -6.34
N GLN A 35 30.58 -18.87 -5.37
CA GLN A 35 31.24 -17.60 -5.09
C GLN A 35 32.23 -17.26 -6.22
N ARG A 36 32.15 -16.04 -6.75
CA ARG A 36 33.33 -15.36 -7.32
C ARG A 36 33.36 -13.93 -6.80
N LEU A 37 34.40 -13.68 -6.00
CA LEU A 37 34.82 -12.36 -5.53
C LEU A 37 35.42 -11.61 -6.72
N GLY A 38 34.95 -10.38 -6.94
CA GLY A 38 35.54 -9.41 -7.84
C GLY A 38 35.40 -8.04 -7.20
N HIS A 39 36.48 -7.56 -6.60
CA HIS A 39 36.59 -6.22 -6.02
C HIS A 39 36.57 -5.18 -7.14
N GLY A 40 35.68 -4.20 -7.01
CA GLY A 40 35.56 -3.04 -7.89
C GLY A 40 34.90 -1.90 -7.13
N SER A 41 35.70 -1.23 -6.31
CA SER A 41 35.34 -0.10 -5.47
C SER A 41 35.06 1.14 -6.32
N GLY A 42 33.79 1.53 -6.36
CA GLY A 42 33.30 2.76 -6.97
C GLY A 42 31.86 3.01 -6.54
N THR A 43 31.61 3.07 -5.23
CA THR A 43 30.25 3.32 -4.70
C THR A 43 29.86 4.77 -4.92
N ALA A 44 29.17 5.04 -6.02
CA ALA A 44 28.32 6.21 -6.11
C ALA A 44 27.28 6.16 -4.97
N PRO A 45 27.02 7.27 -4.26
CA PRO A 45 26.01 7.28 -3.21
C PRO A 45 24.65 6.93 -3.84
N ILE A 46 24.03 5.85 -3.34
CA ILE A 46 22.65 5.52 -3.68
C ILE A 46 21.80 6.70 -3.24
N ARG A 47 21.34 7.50 -4.21
CA ARG A 47 20.27 8.47 -4.00
C ARG A 47 19.04 7.67 -3.64
N LEU A 48 18.82 7.49 -2.34
CA LEU A 48 17.52 7.19 -1.80
C LEU A 48 16.63 8.37 -2.21
N HIS A 49 15.90 8.22 -3.31
CA HIS A 49 14.82 9.14 -3.66
C HIS A 49 13.66 8.95 -2.66
N SER A 50 13.91 9.23 -1.38
CA SER A 50 12.92 9.85 -0.50
C SER A 50 12.96 11.36 -0.72
N THR A 51 12.85 11.79 -1.98
CA THR A 51 12.33 13.12 -2.21
C THR A 51 10.88 13.05 -1.76
N SER A 52 10.61 13.62 -0.60
CA SER A 52 9.29 14.09 -0.20
C SER A 52 8.80 15.08 -1.24
N SER A 53 8.46 14.60 -2.44
CA SER A 53 7.76 15.37 -3.43
C SER A 53 6.45 15.73 -2.76
N VAL A 54 6.31 17.02 -2.50
CA VAL A 54 5.13 17.63 -1.92
C VAL A 54 4.01 17.36 -2.93
N SER A 55 3.35 16.21 -2.76
CA SER A 55 2.21 15.78 -3.57
C SER A 55 1.04 16.70 -3.20
N SER A 56 1.01 17.86 -3.85
CA SER A 56 -0.14 18.74 -3.86
C SER A 56 -1.21 18.04 -4.69
N ARG A 57 -1.97 17.16 -4.05
CA ARG A 57 -3.16 16.52 -4.64
C ARG A 57 -4.27 17.58 -4.75
N THR A 58 -4.10 18.54 -5.64
CA THR A 58 -5.16 19.46 -6.06
C THR A 58 -6.12 18.67 -6.96
N LYS A 59 -7.01 17.89 -6.35
CA LYS A 59 -8.20 17.40 -7.06
C LYS A 59 -9.07 18.62 -7.35
N GLY A 60 -9.14 19.04 -8.62
CA GLY A 60 -10.24 19.86 -9.12
C GLY A 60 -9.95 21.35 -9.40
N LEU A 61 -8.76 21.88 -9.07
CA LEU A 61 -8.36 23.17 -9.64
C LEU A 61 -7.88 22.91 -11.07
N LYS A 62 -8.85 22.97 -11.99
CA LYS A 62 -8.76 23.08 -13.45
C LYS A 62 -7.33 22.87 -13.98
N ASP A 63 -7.04 21.64 -14.42
CA ASP A 63 -5.86 21.27 -15.22
C ASP A 63 -5.78 22.01 -16.57
N LYS A 64 -6.56 23.09 -16.78
CA LYS A 64 -6.78 23.71 -18.08
C LYS A 64 -5.52 24.30 -18.70
N ASP A 65 -4.53 24.65 -17.87
CA ASP A 65 -3.33 25.35 -18.34
C ASP A 65 -2.03 24.53 -18.15
N ARG A 66 -2.12 23.25 -17.77
CA ARG A 66 -0.94 22.41 -17.58
C ARG A 66 -0.72 21.53 -18.81
N GLN A 67 0.44 21.71 -19.46
CA GLN A 67 0.93 20.82 -20.50
C GLN A 67 2.21 20.12 -20.04
N CYS A 68 2.35 18.86 -20.43
CA CYS A 68 3.57 18.11 -20.15
C CYS A 68 4.69 18.63 -21.04
N LEU A 69 5.77 19.15 -20.44
CA LEU A 69 6.91 19.65 -21.21
C LEU A 69 7.49 18.57 -22.13
N ASP A 70 7.58 17.32 -21.65
CA ASP A 70 8.22 16.24 -22.41
C ASP A 70 7.36 15.63 -23.54
N CYS A 71 6.04 15.85 -23.55
CA CYS A 71 5.17 15.17 -24.53
C CYS A 71 3.96 15.96 -25.02
N GLY A 72 3.83 17.23 -24.63
CA GLY A 72 2.75 18.14 -25.05
C GLY A 72 1.35 17.80 -24.54
N ARG A 73 1.14 16.64 -23.90
CA ARG A 73 -0.19 16.24 -23.42
C ARG A 73 -0.71 17.23 -22.38
N SER A 74 -1.97 17.64 -22.53
CA SER A 74 -2.72 18.47 -21.58
C SER A 74 -3.44 17.68 -20.49
N GLN A 75 -3.31 16.34 -20.49
CA GLN A 75 -3.93 15.46 -19.52
C GLN A 75 -2.93 14.47 -18.92
N SER A 76 -3.08 14.17 -17.62
CA SER A 76 -2.28 13.17 -16.89
C SER A 76 -3.20 12.18 -16.18
N LYS A 77 -2.89 10.88 -16.25
CA LYS A 77 -3.76 9.80 -15.71
C LYS A 77 -3.95 9.84 -14.18
N HIS A 78 -3.00 10.38 -13.43
CA HIS A 78 -3.01 10.30 -11.97
C HIS A 78 -2.72 11.63 -11.29
N GLN A 79 -1.57 12.23 -11.60
CA GLN A 79 -1.17 13.53 -11.08
C GLN A 79 -0.13 14.16 -12.01
N TRP A 80 0.02 15.47 -11.88
CA TRP A 80 1.14 16.21 -12.45
C TRP A 80 2.33 16.18 -11.51
N HIS A 81 3.53 16.14 -12.07
CA HIS A 81 4.80 16.23 -11.34
C HIS A 81 5.54 17.47 -11.80
N ARG A 82 6.29 18.14 -10.91
CA ARG A 82 7.13 19.28 -11.30
C ARG A 82 8.34 18.77 -12.09
N HIS A 83 8.75 19.51 -13.11
CA HIS A 83 9.98 19.24 -13.85
C HIS A 83 11.19 19.53 -12.94
N SER A 84 12.18 18.64 -12.90
CA SER A 84 13.35 18.81 -12.03
C SER A 84 14.32 19.87 -12.52
N GLU A 85 14.40 20.07 -13.83
CA GLU A 85 15.40 20.96 -14.46
C GLU A 85 14.83 22.32 -14.88
N VAL A 86 13.51 22.46 -14.98
CA VAL A 86 12.87 23.67 -15.51
C VAL A 86 11.84 24.14 -14.50
N SER A 87 12.14 25.26 -13.84
CA SER A 87 11.26 25.84 -12.84
C SER A 87 9.91 26.21 -13.46
N GLY A 88 8.82 25.94 -12.74
CA GLY A 88 7.45 26.20 -13.22
C GLY A 88 6.90 25.18 -14.24
N ALA A 89 7.74 24.35 -14.86
CA ALA A 89 7.29 23.33 -15.81
C ALA A 89 6.74 22.07 -15.12
N TYR A 90 5.89 21.34 -15.84
CA TYR A 90 5.25 20.11 -15.37
C TYR A 90 5.50 18.92 -16.30
N ARG A 91 5.53 17.73 -15.72
CA ARG A 91 5.54 16.44 -16.42
C ARG A 91 4.28 15.65 -16.08
N CYS A 92 3.69 15.01 -17.08
CA CYS A 92 2.61 14.06 -16.84
C CYS A 92 3.16 12.80 -16.15
N ASN A 93 2.29 12.01 -15.50
CA ASN A 93 2.70 10.84 -14.73
C ASN A 93 3.46 9.80 -15.57
N THR A 94 3.08 9.62 -16.83
CA THR A 94 3.75 8.68 -17.74
C THR A 94 5.19 9.10 -18.01
N CYS A 95 5.41 10.38 -18.34
CA CYS A 95 6.75 10.90 -18.60
C CYS A 95 7.61 10.90 -17.34
N TYR A 96 7.05 11.27 -16.19
CA TYR A 96 7.73 11.17 -14.90
C TYR A 96 8.21 9.74 -14.60
N VAL A 97 7.34 8.74 -14.73
CA VAL A 97 7.70 7.32 -14.51
C VAL A 97 8.76 6.85 -15.51
N ARG A 98 8.69 7.32 -16.77
CA ARG A 98 9.71 7.02 -17.78
C ARG A 98 11.08 7.58 -17.37
N THR A 99 11.17 8.85 -16.95
CA THR A 99 12.43 9.44 -16.47
C THR A 99 12.99 8.67 -15.28
N LEU A 100 12.14 8.25 -14.32
CA LEU A 100 12.60 7.44 -13.19
C LEU A 100 13.22 6.12 -13.66
N ARG A 101 12.59 5.44 -14.62
CA ARG A 101 13.12 4.18 -15.17
C ARG A 101 14.43 4.38 -15.93
N GLU A 102 14.58 5.48 -16.65
CA GLU A 102 15.83 5.84 -17.33
C GLU A 102 16.95 6.14 -16.33
N ALA A 103 16.65 6.85 -15.25
CA ALA A 103 17.57 7.09 -14.15
C ALA A 103 17.99 5.78 -13.46
N ASP A 104 17.04 4.87 -13.20
CA ASP A 104 17.31 3.55 -12.63
C ASP A 104 18.23 2.71 -13.54
N LYS A 105 17.97 2.73 -14.86
CA LYS A 105 18.83 2.08 -15.87
C LYS A 105 20.25 2.66 -15.86
N LYS A 106 20.37 3.99 -15.83
CA LYS A 106 21.68 4.68 -15.75
C LYS A 106 22.43 4.38 -14.46
N ALA A 107 21.71 4.18 -13.36
CA ALA A 107 22.27 3.77 -12.08
C ALA A 107 22.52 2.25 -11.98
N HIS A 108 22.23 1.49 -13.05
CA HIS A 108 22.34 0.03 -13.09
C HIS A 108 21.65 -0.68 -11.90
N LEU A 109 20.50 -0.14 -11.45
CA LEU A 109 19.77 -0.72 -10.33
C LEU A 109 19.21 -2.09 -10.73
N THR A 110 19.63 -3.10 -10.00
CA THR A 110 19.12 -4.47 -10.13
C THR A 110 18.65 -4.98 -8.79
N CYS A 111 17.56 -5.74 -8.78
CA CYS A 111 17.05 -6.34 -7.56
C CYS A 111 17.97 -7.48 -7.15
N LEU A 112 18.53 -7.41 -5.95
CA LEU A 112 19.42 -8.47 -5.46
C LEU A 112 18.73 -9.84 -5.41
N GLU A 113 17.44 -9.88 -5.07
CA GLU A 113 16.71 -11.15 -4.90
C GLU A 113 16.28 -11.82 -6.22
N CYS A 114 15.83 -11.04 -7.22
CA CYS A 114 15.25 -11.61 -8.45
C CYS A 114 15.95 -11.18 -9.75
N GLY A 115 17.00 -10.35 -9.67
CA GLY A 115 17.76 -9.86 -10.82
C GLY A 115 17.02 -8.85 -11.71
N THR A 116 15.75 -8.54 -11.45
CA THR A 116 15.02 -7.57 -12.29
C THR A 116 15.69 -6.20 -12.25
N ASN A 117 15.74 -5.52 -13.39
CA ASN A 117 16.16 -4.12 -13.54
C ASN A 117 14.96 -3.17 -13.72
N VAL A 118 13.73 -3.68 -13.54
CA VAL A 118 12.50 -2.89 -13.64
C VAL A 118 11.74 -2.96 -12.32
N SER A 119 11.48 -1.79 -11.75
CA SER A 119 10.56 -1.67 -10.62
C SER A 119 9.74 -0.39 -10.70
N SER A 120 8.59 -0.37 -10.04
CA SER A 120 7.83 0.87 -9.83
C SER A 120 8.48 1.75 -8.76
N VAL A 121 9.13 1.12 -7.77
CA VAL A 121 9.84 1.76 -6.66
C VAL A 121 10.98 0.85 -6.23
N TRP A 122 12.15 1.44 -6.02
CA TRP A 122 13.31 0.76 -5.44
C TRP A 122 13.40 1.02 -3.94
N TYR A 123 13.84 0.00 -3.22
CA TYR A 123 14.06 0.06 -1.78
C TYR A 123 15.44 -0.44 -1.41
N THR A 124 15.94 0.00 -0.26
CA THR A 124 17.13 -0.60 0.35
C THR A 124 16.83 -2.04 0.75
N HIS A 125 17.69 -2.95 0.33
CA HIS A 125 17.61 -4.36 0.68
C HIS A 125 18.01 -4.55 2.17
N PRO A 126 17.34 -5.42 2.93
CA PRO A 126 17.64 -5.63 4.35
C PRO A 126 19.07 -6.13 4.62
N SER A 127 19.72 -6.76 3.65
CA SER A 127 21.11 -7.22 3.77
C SER A 127 22.19 -6.13 3.56
N GLY A 128 21.81 -4.86 3.36
CA GLY A 128 22.77 -3.76 3.35
C GLY A 128 22.34 -2.53 2.54
N LYS A 129 22.94 -1.38 2.86
CA LYS A 129 22.59 -0.07 2.27
C LYS A 129 22.87 0.03 0.77
N SER A 130 23.88 -0.70 0.26
CA SER A 130 24.30 -0.66 -1.15
C SER A 130 23.46 -1.55 -2.09
N LYS A 131 22.54 -2.35 -1.53
CA LYS A 131 21.79 -3.36 -2.27
C LYS A 131 20.37 -2.88 -2.50
N SER A 132 19.89 -2.97 -3.74
CA SER A 132 18.52 -2.62 -4.11
C SER A 132 17.58 -3.82 -4.07
N CYS A 133 16.34 -3.57 -3.65
CA CYS A 133 15.24 -4.51 -3.63
C CYS A 133 14.06 -3.90 -4.39
N CYS A 134 13.53 -4.62 -5.38
CA CYS A 134 12.36 -4.17 -6.13
C CYS A 134 11.09 -4.24 -5.24
N HIS A 135 10.06 -3.49 -5.61
CA HIS A 135 8.81 -3.46 -4.83
C HIS A 135 8.16 -4.83 -4.63
N ALA A 136 8.18 -5.69 -5.66
CA ALA A 136 7.61 -7.03 -5.59
C ALA A 136 8.36 -7.93 -4.59
N CYS A 137 9.69 -7.94 -4.65
CA CYS A 137 10.55 -8.67 -3.73
C CYS A 137 10.40 -8.17 -2.29
N ARG A 138 10.39 -6.84 -2.07
CA ARG A 138 10.15 -6.29 -0.73
C ARG A 138 8.83 -6.76 -0.16
N ARG A 139 7.75 -6.73 -0.96
CA ARG A 139 6.42 -7.20 -0.54
C ARG A 139 6.42 -8.71 -0.25
N ARG A 140 7.07 -9.52 -1.08
CA ARG A 140 7.22 -10.97 -0.86
C ARG A 140 7.98 -11.25 0.44
N GLY A 141 9.09 -10.56 0.68
CA GLY A 141 9.87 -10.68 1.92
C GLY A 141 9.06 -10.31 3.16
N TRP A 142 8.17 -9.30 3.08
CA TRP A 142 7.26 -8.94 4.17
C TRP A 142 6.25 -10.05 4.48
N LEU A 143 5.66 -10.67 3.45
CA LEU A 143 4.73 -11.78 3.60
C LEU A 143 5.43 -13.05 4.13
N LEU A 144 6.64 -13.35 3.65
CA LEU A 144 7.41 -14.49 4.13
C LEU A 144 7.80 -14.36 5.61
N ARG A 145 8.17 -13.15 6.06
CA ARG A 145 8.41 -12.91 7.50
C ARG A 145 7.14 -13.12 8.32
N SER A 146 6.01 -12.60 7.84
CA SER A 146 4.72 -12.82 8.49
C SER A 146 4.36 -14.30 8.63
N LEU A 147 4.66 -15.11 7.62
CA LEU A 147 4.45 -16.56 7.67
C LEU A 147 5.42 -17.25 8.64
N LYS A 148 6.69 -16.83 8.67
CA LYS A 148 7.70 -17.37 9.59
C LYS A 148 7.38 -17.09 11.06
N ASP A 149 6.82 -15.92 11.34
CA ASP A 149 6.39 -15.56 12.69
C ASP A 149 5.19 -16.40 13.18
N GLY A 150 4.63 -17.29 12.35
CA GLY A 150 3.54 -18.20 12.73
C GLY A 150 2.20 -17.53 13.00
N ARG A 151 2.10 -16.22 12.76
CA ARG A 151 0.92 -15.43 13.10
C ARG A 151 -0.29 -15.88 12.28
N THR A 152 -1.40 -16.05 12.97
CA THR A 152 -2.69 -16.42 12.38
C THR A 152 -3.74 -15.41 12.81
N CYS A 153 -4.56 -14.94 11.87
CA CYS A 153 -5.59 -13.96 12.17
C CYS A 153 -6.68 -14.59 13.03
N SER A 154 -6.89 -14.09 14.25
CA SER A 154 -7.89 -14.60 15.20
C SER A 154 -9.29 -14.71 14.59
N ASP A 155 -9.65 -13.78 13.70
CA ASP A 155 -11.02 -13.68 13.17
C ASP A 155 -11.26 -14.44 11.87
N CYS A 156 -10.21 -14.75 11.10
CA CYS A 156 -10.39 -15.31 9.75
C CYS A 156 -9.38 -16.40 9.37
N GLY A 157 -8.48 -16.79 10.28
CA GLY A 157 -7.51 -17.87 10.07
C GLY A 157 -6.43 -17.58 9.02
N ARG A 158 -6.43 -16.40 8.39
CA ARG A 158 -5.44 -16.02 7.39
C ARG A 158 -4.04 -15.97 8.01
N LYS A 159 -3.02 -16.48 7.28
CA LYS A 159 -1.60 -16.47 7.68
C LYS A 159 -0.73 -15.51 6.84
N ASP A 160 -1.27 -14.98 5.75
CA ASP A 160 -0.57 -14.12 4.78
C ASP A 160 -1.11 -12.67 4.82
N ALA A 161 -0.97 -11.99 5.95
CA ALA A 161 -1.33 -10.57 6.05
C ALA A 161 -0.13 -9.66 5.79
N SER A 162 -0.37 -8.51 5.16
CA SER A 162 0.66 -7.49 4.95
C SER A 162 1.00 -6.74 6.24
N ASN A 163 0.02 -6.54 7.13
CA ASN A 163 0.19 -5.96 8.46
C ASN A 163 -0.62 -6.77 9.47
N TRP A 164 -0.06 -6.88 10.67
CA TRP A 164 -0.64 -7.58 11.82
C TRP A 164 -0.83 -6.60 12.96
N TYR A 165 -1.97 -6.68 13.63
CA TYR A 165 -2.31 -5.83 14.76
C TYR A 165 -2.60 -6.72 15.98
N PRO A 166 -2.01 -6.45 17.15
CA PRO A 166 -2.31 -7.22 18.36
C PRO A 166 -3.76 -7.00 18.77
N VAL A 167 -4.38 -8.02 19.34
CA VAL A 167 -5.69 -7.91 19.98
C VAL A 167 -5.47 -7.44 21.41
N HIS A 168 -6.09 -6.32 21.78
CA HIS A 168 -5.99 -5.83 23.15
C HIS A 168 -6.63 -6.81 24.13
N GLY A 169 -5.89 -7.18 25.19
CA GLY A 169 -6.36 -8.08 26.24
C GLY A 169 -6.27 -9.57 25.91
N GLN A 170 -5.60 -9.94 24.82
CA GLN A 170 -5.28 -11.34 24.51
C GLN A 170 -3.81 -11.46 24.13
N ASP A 171 -3.05 -12.20 24.92
CA ASP A 171 -1.66 -12.48 24.63
C ASP A 171 -1.56 -13.36 23.37
N ASP A 172 -0.59 -13.04 22.50
CA ASP A 172 -0.31 -13.73 21.23
C ASP A 172 -1.44 -13.77 20.18
N ALA A 173 -2.56 -13.08 20.41
CA ALA A 173 -3.62 -12.95 19.42
C ALA A 173 -3.37 -11.77 18.46
N PHE A 174 -3.42 -12.04 17.16
CA PHE A 174 -3.24 -11.02 16.12
C PHE A 174 -4.42 -10.98 15.16
N LYS A 175 -4.75 -9.79 14.66
CA LYS A 175 -5.69 -9.57 13.55
C LYS A 175 -4.93 -9.11 12.31
N CYS A 176 -5.31 -9.65 11.16
CA CYS A 176 -4.86 -9.12 9.88
C CYS A 176 -5.40 -7.71 9.66
N ASN A 177 -4.72 -6.88 8.86
CA ASN A 177 -5.15 -5.52 8.54
C ASN A 177 -6.63 -5.40 8.12
N ARG A 178 -7.15 -6.38 7.38
CA ARG A 178 -8.55 -6.36 6.94
C ARG A 178 -9.52 -6.51 8.11
N CYS A 179 -9.30 -7.49 8.99
CA CYS A 179 -10.14 -7.72 10.17
C CYS A 179 -10.00 -6.58 11.17
N TYR A 180 -8.78 -6.12 11.43
CA TYR A 180 -8.54 -4.96 12.29
C TYR A 180 -9.32 -3.71 11.84
N MET A 181 -9.27 -3.39 10.53
CA MET A 181 -9.97 -2.22 10.00
C MET A 181 -11.49 -2.37 10.05
N ARG A 182 -12.02 -3.58 9.84
CA ARG A 182 -13.46 -3.86 10.00
C ARG A 182 -13.90 -3.62 11.43
N ASP A 183 -13.25 -4.25 12.40
CA ASP A 183 -13.59 -4.13 13.82
C ASP A 183 -13.48 -2.69 14.33
N LYS A 184 -12.47 -1.96 13.84
CA LYS A 184 -12.30 -0.54 14.14
C LYS A 184 -13.49 0.29 13.67
N VAL A 185 -14.00 0.04 12.46
CA VAL A 185 -15.19 0.73 11.95
C VAL A 185 -16.44 0.31 12.72
N GLU A 186 -16.61 -0.97 13.00
CA GLU A 186 -17.76 -1.48 13.75
C GLU A 186 -17.83 -0.94 15.18
N ARG A 187 -16.70 -0.88 15.90
CA ARG A 187 -16.63 -0.30 17.25
C ARG A 187 -17.13 1.14 17.26
N VAL A 188 -16.61 1.95 16.35
CA VAL A 188 -16.97 3.37 16.24
C VAL A 188 -18.44 3.53 15.83
N SER A 189 -18.95 2.68 14.94
CA SER A 189 -20.37 2.67 14.58
C SER A 189 -21.29 2.30 15.75
N ARG A 190 -20.92 1.33 16.60
CA ARG A 190 -21.70 0.94 17.79
C ARG A 190 -21.78 2.05 18.84
N GLU A 191 -20.70 2.82 18.97
CA GLU A 191 -20.63 3.97 19.88
C GLU A 191 -21.41 5.19 19.37
N GLY A 192 -22.09 5.11 18.21
CA GLY A 192 -22.87 6.22 17.65
C GLY A 192 -22.02 7.43 17.27
N VAL A 193 -20.72 7.23 17.04
CA VAL A 193 -19.76 8.31 16.85
C VAL A 193 -20.02 9.06 15.55
N SER A 194 -20.04 10.38 15.65
CA SER A 194 -20.10 11.31 14.53
C SER A 194 -18.78 12.07 14.38
N CYS A 195 -18.51 12.55 13.18
CA CYS A 195 -17.33 13.37 12.92
C CYS A 195 -17.50 14.73 13.58
N VAL A 196 -16.60 15.09 14.50
CA VAL A 196 -16.66 16.37 15.22
C VAL A 196 -16.62 17.59 14.27
N GLU A 197 -15.96 17.45 13.12
CA GLU A 197 -15.79 18.52 12.15
C GLU A 197 -16.96 18.71 11.18
N CYS A 198 -17.71 17.66 10.86
CA CYS A 198 -18.74 17.73 9.81
C CYS A 198 -20.04 17.00 10.13
N GLY A 199 -20.18 16.46 11.34
CA GLY A 199 -21.38 15.77 11.82
C GLY A 199 -21.69 14.43 11.15
N THR A 200 -20.96 14.02 10.09
CA THR A 200 -21.27 12.76 9.41
C THR A 200 -21.12 11.58 10.36
N ASN A 201 -22.06 10.62 10.28
CA ASN A 201 -22.02 9.33 10.97
C ASN A 201 -21.58 8.19 10.03
N LYS A 202 -21.18 8.50 8.80
CA LYS A 202 -20.73 7.53 7.79
C LYS A 202 -19.28 7.80 7.40
N SER A 203 -18.40 6.85 7.66
CA SER A 203 -17.04 6.89 7.15
C SER A 203 -16.46 5.50 6.96
N SER A 204 -15.60 5.34 5.96
CA SER A 204 -14.85 4.10 5.74
C SER A 204 -13.70 3.90 6.75
N ASN A 205 -13.31 4.96 7.45
CA ASN A 205 -12.32 4.90 8.52
C ASN A 205 -12.50 6.10 9.45
N TRP A 206 -12.34 5.84 10.74
CA TRP A 206 -12.45 6.82 11.80
C TRP A 206 -11.09 7.01 12.47
N THR A 207 -10.74 8.26 12.74
CA THR A 207 -9.43 8.60 13.33
C THR A 207 -9.67 9.49 14.54
N ARG A 208 -8.90 9.31 15.61
CA ARG A 208 -9.00 10.21 16.77
C ARG A 208 -8.67 11.64 16.35
N HIS A 209 -9.41 12.60 16.90
CA HIS A 209 -9.16 14.01 16.66
C HIS A 209 -7.89 14.43 17.43
N PRO A 210 -6.91 15.09 16.78
CA PRO A 210 -5.64 15.40 17.43
C PRO A 210 -5.75 16.49 18.50
N ALA A 211 -6.81 17.30 18.49
CA ALA A 211 -6.97 18.43 19.41
C ALA A 211 -8.09 18.25 20.45
N ILE A 212 -8.99 17.29 20.26
CA ILE A 212 -10.14 17.09 21.14
C ILE A 212 -10.11 15.64 21.64
N ALA A 213 -9.87 15.46 22.94
CA ALA A 213 -9.79 14.15 23.56
C ALA A 213 -11.12 13.41 23.42
N GLY A 214 -11.07 12.12 23.10
CA GLY A 214 -12.27 11.28 22.89
C GLY A 214 -13.04 11.55 21.60
N ALA A 215 -12.81 12.67 20.91
CA ALA A 215 -13.48 12.96 19.65
C ALA A 215 -12.86 12.20 18.46
N TYR A 216 -13.68 11.97 17.43
CA TYR A 216 -13.27 11.33 16.19
C TYR A 216 -13.54 12.24 15.00
N GLN A 217 -12.75 12.04 13.95
CA GLN A 217 -12.91 12.66 12.65
C GLN A 217 -13.00 11.58 11.57
N CYS A 218 -13.87 11.83 10.60
CA CYS A 218 -14.01 10.99 9.42
C CYS A 218 -12.75 11.09 8.54
N SER A 219 -12.50 10.05 7.72
CA SER A 219 -11.34 10.00 6.82
C SER A 219 -11.16 11.25 5.94
N PRO A 220 -12.21 11.83 5.31
CA PRO A 220 -12.10 13.09 4.60
C PRO A 220 -11.57 14.26 5.45
N CYS A 221 -12.09 14.47 6.66
CA CYS A 221 -11.66 15.55 7.55
C CYS A 221 -10.23 15.34 8.05
N TYR A 222 -9.87 14.10 8.40
CA TYR A 222 -8.49 13.74 8.72
C TYR A 222 -7.51 14.10 7.59
N PHE A 223 -7.83 13.75 6.34
CA PHE A 223 -6.95 14.10 5.23
C PHE A 223 -6.90 15.60 4.94
N ARG A 224 -7.96 16.36 5.22
CA ARG A 224 -7.95 17.83 5.12
C ARG A 224 -6.99 18.42 6.15
N SER A 225 -7.13 18.06 7.43
CA SER A 225 -6.28 18.56 8.51
C SER A 225 -4.81 18.13 8.33
N TRP A 226 -4.56 16.88 7.94
CA TRP A 226 -3.21 16.39 7.64
C TRP A 226 -2.55 17.17 6.49
N ARG A 227 -3.30 17.46 5.40
CA ARG A 227 -2.76 18.26 4.29
C ARG A 227 -2.49 19.70 4.70
N ALA A 228 -3.35 20.31 5.53
CA ALA A 228 -3.13 21.65 6.05
C ALA A 228 -1.83 21.73 6.87
N LYS A 229 -1.64 20.79 7.80
CA LYS A 229 -0.39 20.67 8.58
C LYS A 229 0.84 20.50 7.69
N LYS A 230 0.76 19.63 6.67
CA LYS A 230 1.86 19.41 5.73
C LYS A 230 2.19 20.66 4.91
N ARG A 231 1.20 21.49 4.57
CA ARG A 231 1.44 22.77 3.87
C ARG A 231 2.17 23.75 4.77
N GLN A 232 1.73 23.89 6.03
CA GLN A 232 2.38 24.75 7.02
C GLN A 232 3.84 24.33 7.26
N SER A 233 4.11 23.02 7.40
CA SER A 233 5.48 22.53 7.58
C SER A 233 6.40 22.68 6.36
N THR A 234 5.84 23.04 5.20
CA THR A 234 6.59 23.21 3.94
C THR A 234 6.73 24.69 3.57
N GLN A 235 6.11 25.62 4.31
CA GLN A 235 6.33 27.04 4.05
C GLN A 235 7.76 27.40 4.48
N PRO A 236 8.56 28.04 3.62
CA PRO A 236 9.84 28.58 4.03
C PRO A 236 9.62 29.60 5.15
N PRO A 237 10.57 29.74 6.10
CA PRO A 237 10.44 30.73 7.16
C PRO A 237 10.17 32.10 6.51
N VAL A 238 9.06 32.71 6.92
CA VAL A 238 8.76 34.10 6.57
C VAL A 238 9.95 34.90 7.13
N ARG A 239 10.71 35.52 6.24
CA ARG A 239 11.75 36.46 6.66
C ARG A 239 11.01 37.70 7.13
N ASP A 240 10.92 37.87 8.43
CA ASP A 240 10.56 39.15 9.03
C ASP A 240 11.69 40.13 8.67
N ASN A 241 11.33 41.20 7.96
CA ASN A 241 12.24 42.29 7.58
C ASN A 241 12.49 43.20 8.77
#